data_AF-A0A524NDN8-F1
#
_entry.id   AF-A0A524NDN8-F1
#
_cell.length_a   1.000
_cell.length_b   1.000
_cell.length_c   1.000
_cell.angle_alpha   90.00
_cell.angle_beta   90.00
_cell.angle_gamma   90.00
#
_symmetry.space_group_name_H-M   'P 1'
#
loop_
_entity.id
_entity.type
_entity.pdbx_description
1 polymer ?
#
loop_
_entity_poly.entity_id
_entity_poly.type
_entity_poly.pdbx_seq_one_letter_code
_entity_poly.pdbx_strand_id
1 'polypeptide(L)'
;LVNVLEVKAGNIVTESGMSYRLLALDDNCALMSLPVLRKIRNMVYEGAVLLGDKPAKSPSMSDDQDEFNAIADELWPHEKGESKLGKGIVYTGLTIQEVLDYAGVGPDFTYSRPGPDTRLLYVHRQLGDLNFYWVNNRNTRVEDLEAIFRLDGYEAEIWHPETGEIEQASFTTENGITRVPLHLEASDAVFVVFRNKTKETARNITLPQEQTLLTLEGPWTVDFQENRMAPAQISLETLTAWNEIEDDGVKYFSGTGTYTKTIDASAAWFMEGAEVWLDLGNVKNLAEVIVNDQALGIVWKTPFRVNVSKALKEGENTLEIKITNLWVNRLVGDQQPGVEEKVTYTTMPFYRANSPLKPSGLLGPVRVVGIH
;
A
#
# COMPACT_ATOMS: atom_id res chain seq x y z
N LEU A 1 14.30 22.30 -16.24
CA LEU A 1 15.14 23.29 -15.52
C LEU A 1 15.01 24.69 -16.10
N VAL A 2 15.48 24.95 -17.33
CA VAL A 2 15.59 26.33 -17.89
C VAL A 2 14.27 27.10 -17.94
N ASN A 3 13.18 26.45 -18.34
CA ASN A 3 11.95 27.16 -18.70
C ASN A 3 10.89 27.22 -17.58
N VAL A 4 11.03 26.40 -16.53
CA VAL A 4 9.92 26.12 -15.60
C VAL A 4 10.27 26.28 -14.13
N LEU A 5 11.57 26.36 -13.80
CA LEU A 5 12.02 26.50 -12.41
C LEU A 5 12.28 27.96 -12.08
N GLU A 6 11.76 28.41 -10.95
CA GLU A 6 11.99 29.73 -10.36
C GLU A 6 12.42 29.59 -8.90
N VAL A 7 13.01 30.63 -8.32
CA VAL A 7 13.31 30.65 -6.88
C VAL A 7 12.39 31.62 -6.17
N LYS A 8 11.65 31.12 -5.16
CA LYS A 8 10.77 31.92 -4.31
C LYS A 8 11.03 31.58 -2.85
N ALA A 9 11.39 32.60 -2.07
CA ALA A 9 11.70 32.45 -0.64
C ALA A 9 12.71 31.32 -0.33
N GLY A 10 13.73 31.16 -1.17
CA GLY A 10 14.77 30.13 -1.02
C GLY A 10 14.39 28.74 -1.54
N ASN A 11 13.15 28.52 -1.98
CA ASN A 11 12.71 27.26 -2.57
C ASN A 11 12.73 27.33 -4.09
N ILE A 12 13.00 26.20 -4.74
CA ILE A 12 12.89 26.03 -6.19
C ILE A 12 11.46 25.59 -6.50
N VAL A 13 10.74 26.38 -7.27
CA VAL A 13 9.30 26.19 -7.52
C VAL A 13 8.97 26.06 -8.99
N THR A 14 7.82 25.44 -9.28
CA THR A 14 7.19 25.41 -10.61
C THR A 14 5.85 26.14 -10.61
N GLU A 15 5.37 26.52 -11.80
CA GLU A 15 4.01 27.07 -11.96
C GLU A 15 2.90 26.10 -11.51
N SER A 16 3.17 24.79 -11.58
CA SER A 16 2.25 23.74 -11.14
C SER A 16 2.17 23.58 -9.60
N GLY A 17 2.97 24.34 -8.84
CA GLY A 17 2.98 24.29 -7.37
C GLY A 17 3.97 23.31 -6.75
N MET A 18 4.83 22.65 -7.55
CA MET A 18 5.93 21.86 -6.99
C MET A 18 6.92 22.80 -6.31
N SER A 19 7.45 22.38 -5.16
CA SER A 19 8.42 23.15 -4.37
C SER A 19 9.50 22.23 -3.83
N TYR A 20 10.76 22.54 -4.12
CA TYR A 20 11.93 21.77 -3.74
C TYR A 20 12.86 22.61 -2.86
N ARG A 21 13.43 21.99 -1.83
CA ARG A 21 14.44 22.61 -0.95
C ARG A 21 15.85 22.53 -1.52
N LEU A 22 16.11 21.57 -2.40
CA LEU A 22 17.43 21.22 -2.90
C LEU A 22 17.35 20.82 -4.36
N LEU A 23 18.27 21.33 -5.18
CA LEU A 23 18.61 20.74 -6.48
C LEU A 23 19.86 19.86 -6.29
N ALA A 24 19.72 18.55 -6.46
CA ALA A 24 20.84 17.62 -6.44
C ALA A 24 21.24 17.26 -7.88
N LEU A 25 22.50 17.44 -8.22
CA LEU A 25 23.11 16.97 -9.46
C LEU A 25 23.71 15.60 -9.21
N ASP A 26 23.37 14.62 -10.05
CA ASP A 26 23.95 13.29 -10.02
C ASP A 26 25.15 13.20 -10.98
N ASP A 27 25.83 12.05 -11.01
CA ASP A 27 27.01 11.81 -11.86
C ASP A 27 26.71 11.99 -13.36
N ASN A 28 25.44 11.84 -13.77
CA ASN A 28 25.01 12.05 -15.15
C ASN A 28 25.04 13.54 -15.55
N CYS A 29 25.18 14.45 -14.59
CA CYS A 29 25.30 15.89 -14.81
C CYS A 29 26.75 16.36 -15.08
N ALA A 30 27.72 15.45 -15.17
CA ALA A 30 29.11 15.78 -15.48
C ALA A 30 29.28 16.51 -16.83
N LEU A 31 28.35 16.30 -17.78
CA LEU A 31 28.26 17.08 -19.01
C LEU A 31 27.02 17.99 -18.95
N MET A 32 27.23 19.30 -19.01
CA MET A 32 26.16 20.27 -18.82
C MET A 32 26.23 21.40 -19.86
N SER A 33 25.13 21.66 -20.57
CA SER A 33 25.11 22.79 -21.52
C SER A 33 25.19 24.14 -20.80
N LEU A 34 25.81 25.14 -21.44
CA LEU A 34 25.96 26.49 -20.89
C LEU A 34 24.63 27.16 -20.50
N PRO A 35 23.51 27.03 -21.25
CA PRO A 35 22.23 27.59 -20.83
C PRO A 35 21.70 27.00 -19.50
N VAL A 36 21.93 25.70 -19.26
CA VAL A 36 21.57 25.03 -18.00
C VAL A 36 22.43 25.55 -16.87
N LEU A 37 23.75 25.64 -17.08
CA LEU A 37 24.69 26.14 -16.08
C LEU A 37 24.40 27.60 -15.69
N ARG A 38 24.11 28.47 -16.67
CA ARG A 38 23.66 29.85 -16.42
C ARG A 38 22.39 29.89 -15.58
N LYS A 39 21.40 29.03 -15.88
CA LYS A 39 20.16 28.98 -15.10
C LYS A 39 20.43 28.52 -13.66
N ILE A 40 21.27 27.51 -13.46
CA ILE A 40 21.67 27.06 -12.12
C ILE A 40 22.34 28.20 -11.36
N ARG A 41 23.30 28.91 -11.97
CA ARG A 41 23.92 30.09 -11.36
C ARG A 41 22.87 31.11 -10.91
N ASN A 42 21.98 31.49 -11.80
CA ASN A 42 20.95 32.49 -11.48
C ASN A 42 20.07 32.02 -10.31
N MET A 43 19.64 30.75 -10.30
CA MET A 43 18.85 30.20 -9.18
C MET A 43 19.63 30.21 -7.86
N VAL A 44 20.92 29.84 -7.87
CA VAL A 44 21.77 29.93 -6.66
C VAL A 44 21.83 31.37 -6.16
N TYR A 45 22.08 32.35 -7.04
CA TYR A 45 22.09 33.76 -6.65
C TYR A 45 20.75 34.26 -6.08
N GLU A 46 19.64 33.73 -6.57
CA GLU A 46 18.29 34.03 -6.09
C GLU A 46 17.93 33.36 -4.75
N GLY A 47 18.70 32.34 -4.33
CA GLY A 47 18.53 31.69 -3.02
C GLY A 47 18.40 30.17 -3.05
N ALA A 48 18.55 29.52 -4.21
CA ALA A 48 18.48 28.07 -4.29
C ALA A 48 19.65 27.40 -3.56
N VAL A 49 19.37 26.22 -3.01
CA VAL A 49 20.40 25.30 -2.51
C VAL A 49 20.72 24.28 -3.60
N LEU A 50 22.00 24.16 -3.92
CA LEU A 50 22.55 23.21 -4.89
C LEU A 50 23.42 22.20 -4.17
N LEU A 51 23.28 20.92 -4.49
CA LEU A 51 24.23 19.87 -4.14
C LEU A 51 24.72 19.21 -5.43
N GLY A 52 26.02 19.00 -5.54
CA GLY A 52 26.61 18.15 -6.57
C GLY A 52 27.96 18.66 -7.00
N ASP A 53 28.63 17.84 -7.80
CA ASP A 53 29.98 18.14 -8.24
C ASP A 53 29.99 19.11 -9.43
N LYS A 54 31.13 19.78 -9.58
CA LYS A 54 31.38 20.70 -10.69
C LYS A 54 31.27 19.95 -12.03
N PRO A 55 30.47 20.45 -12.99
CA PRO A 55 30.38 19.83 -14.30
C PRO A 55 31.71 19.96 -15.05
N ALA A 56 32.11 18.90 -15.76
CA ALA A 56 33.41 18.81 -16.40
C ALA A 56 33.51 19.65 -17.68
N LYS A 57 32.45 19.68 -18.50
CA LYS A 57 32.39 20.47 -19.75
C LYS A 57 30.97 20.55 -20.32
N SER A 58 30.78 21.42 -21.33
CA SER A 58 29.58 21.37 -22.16
C SER A 58 29.61 20.23 -23.17
N PRO A 59 28.49 19.52 -23.42
CA PRO A 59 28.36 18.58 -24.53
C PRO A 59 28.12 19.29 -25.89
N SER A 60 27.89 20.61 -25.91
CA SER A 60 27.60 21.36 -27.12
C SER A 60 28.84 22.02 -27.72
N MET A 61 29.01 21.90 -29.04
CA MET A 61 30.07 22.59 -29.79
C MET A 61 29.80 24.09 -30.02
N SER A 62 28.56 24.55 -29.76
CA SER A 62 28.16 25.95 -29.94
C SER A 62 28.29 26.79 -28.67
N ASP A 63 28.58 26.16 -27.54
CA ASP A 63 28.67 26.86 -26.26
C ASP A 63 30.02 27.55 -26.12
N ASP A 64 30.01 28.74 -25.51
CA ASP A 64 31.23 29.43 -25.12
C ASP A 64 31.89 28.68 -23.96
N GLN A 65 33.03 28.06 -24.22
CA GLN A 65 33.74 27.25 -23.23
C GLN A 65 34.41 28.10 -22.15
N ASP A 66 34.83 29.33 -22.47
CA ASP A 66 35.45 30.23 -21.50
C ASP A 66 34.40 30.73 -20.50
N GLU A 67 33.22 31.09 -20.99
CA GLU A 67 32.10 31.42 -20.10
C GLU A 67 31.64 30.22 -19.27
N PHE A 68 31.57 29.03 -19.87
CA PHE A 68 31.25 27.80 -19.13
C PHE A 68 32.22 27.60 -17.96
N ASN A 69 33.52 27.66 -18.24
CA ASN A 69 34.55 27.48 -17.22
C ASN A 69 34.44 28.55 -16.13
N ALA A 70 34.23 29.82 -16.51
CA ALA A 70 34.07 30.91 -15.56
C ALA A 70 32.89 30.70 -14.61
N ILE A 71 31.72 30.28 -15.12
CA ILE A 71 30.55 30.00 -14.26
C ILE A 71 30.78 28.76 -13.39
N ALA A 72 31.44 27.74 -13.92
CA ALA A 72 31.74 26.54 -13.15
C ALA A 72 32.77 26.82 -12.03
N ASP A 73 33.78 27.64 -12.28
CA ASP A 73 34.74 28.08 -11.26
C ASP A 73 34.07 28.97 -10.20
N GLU A 74 33.14 29.83 -10.63
CA GLU A 74 32.36 30.70 -9.75
C GLU A 74 31.48 29.89 -8.79
N LEU A 75 30.76 28.89 -9.30
CA LEU A 75 29.83 28.09 -8.50
C LEU A 75 30.54 27.06 -7.60
N TRP A 76 31.71 26.56 -8.02
CA TRP A 76 32.48 25.56 -7.29
C TRP A 76 33.91 26.07 -7.00
N PRO A 77 34.09 27.07 -6.12
CA PRO A 77 35.41 27.62 -5.78
C PRO A 77 36.27 26.65 -4.93
N HIS A 78 35.65 25.61 -4.39
CA HIS A 78 36.28 24.60 -3.52
C HIS A 78 35.89 23.19 -3.95
N GLU A 79 36.82 22.25 -3.84
CA GLU A 79 36.59 20.83 -4.19
C GLU A 79 35.62 20.11 -3.23
N LYS A 80 35.47 20.60 -1.98
CA LYS A 80 34.55 20.05 -0.99
C LYS A 80 34.09 21.13 -0.01
N GLY A 81 32.83 21.04 0.44
CA GLY A 81 32.28 21.91 1.47
C GLY A 81 31.13 22.78 0.97
N GLU A 82 30.88 23.88 1.67
CA GLU A 82 29.85 24.86 1.33
C GLU A 82 30.45 26.11 0.69
N SER A 83 29.75 26.66 -0.30
CA SER A 83 30.08 27.94 -0.94
C SER A 83 28.82 28.81 -0.97
N LYS A 84 28.84 29.92 -0.22
CA LYS A 84 27.72 30.89 -0.19
C LYS A 84 27.86 31.86 -1.35
N LEU A 85 26.87 31.88 -2.24
CA LEU A 85 26.89 32.65 -3.48
C LEU A 85 25.55 33.36 -3.66
N GLY A 86 25.59 34.68 -3.78
CA GLY A 86 24.38 35.51 -3.73
C GLY A 86 23.58 35.22 -2.46
N LYS A 87 22.32 34.77 -2.62
CA LYS A 87 21.44 34.37 -1.51
C LYS A 87 21.41 32.87 -1.24
N GLY A 88 22.03 32.06 -2.10
CA GLY A 88 21.98 30.60 -2.06
C GLY A 88 23.29 29.98 -1.60
N ILE A 89 23.33 28.64 -1.69
CA ILE A 89 24.45 27.83 -1.22
C ILE A 89 24.70 26.69 -2.20
N VAL A 90 25.97 26.45 -2.52
CA VAL A 90 26.44 25.27 -3.26
C VAL A 90 27.17 24.35 -2.30
N TYR A 91 26.77 23.09 -2.26
CA TYR A 91 27.43 22.02 -1.51
C TYR A 91 28.11 21.04 -2.45
N THR A 92 29.34 20.64 -2.10
CA THR A 92 30.15 19.70 -2.89
C THR A 92 30.72 18.60 -1.99
N GLY A 93 30.71 17.35 -2.45
CA GLY A 93 31.24 16.20 -1.70
C GLY A 93 30.48 15.85 -0.42
N LEU A 94 29.18 16.17 -0.36
CA LEU A 94 28.25 15.83 0.72
C LEU A 94 27.12 14.94 0.20
N THR A 95 26.45 14.25 1.10
CA THR A 95 25.22 13.50 0.81
C THR A 95 23.99 14.41 0.84
N ILE A 96 22.90 13.97 0.20
CA ILE A 96 21.59 14.65 0.27
C ILE A 96 21.15 14.83 1.73
N GLN A 97 21.34 13.81 2.58
CA GLN A 97 20.92 13.88 3.98
C GLN A 97 21.68 14.95 4.75
N GLU A 98 23.02 15.01 4.63
CA GLU A 98 23.83 16.03 5.29
C GLU A 98 23.40 17.45 4.88
N VAL A 99 23.12 17.66 3.60
CA VAL A 99 22.66 18.97 3.10
C VAL A 99 21.27 19.33 3.64
N LEU A 100 20.35 18.37 3.69
CA LEU A 100 19.03 18.59 4.27
C LEU A 100 19.12 18.91 5.77
N ASP A 101 20.02 18.24 6.50
CA ASP A 101 20.28 18.51 7.91
C ASP A 101 20.84 19.92 8.14
N TYR A 102 21.82 20.36 7.32
CA TYR A 102 22.33 21.73 7.36
C TYR A 102 21.25 22.77 7.03
N ALA A 103 20.31 22.43 6.15
CA ALA A 103 19.16 23.26 5.82
C ALA A 103 18.05 23.21 6.88
N GLY A 104 18.19 22.44 7.96
CA GLY A 104 17.17 22.25 8.99
C GLY A 104 15.93 21.51 8.48
N VAL A 105 16.05 20.74 7.41
CA VAL A 105 14.96 20.00 6.77
C VAL A 105 14.97 18.56 7.27
N GLY A 106 14.29 18.33 8.39
CA GLY A 106 14.08 16.96 8.90
C GLY A 106 13.28 16.08 7.93
N PRO A 107 13.28 14.74 8.10
CA PRO A 107 12.53 13.84 7.24
C PRO A 107 11.04 14.17 7.19
N ASP A 108 10.41 14.03 6.02
CA ASP A 108 8.96 14.28 5.89
C ASP A 108 8.10 13.16 6.52
N PHE A 109 8.62 11.94 6.43
CA PHE A 109 8.04 10.73 7.00
C PHE A 109 9.15 9.77 7.43
N THR A 110 9.03 9.22 8.64
CA THR A 110 9.83 8.07 9.11
C THR A 110 8.94 7.11 9.89
N TYR A 111 9.50 6.01 10.36
CA TYR A 111 8.76 5.03 11.15
C TYR A 111 9.70 4.19 12.02
N SER A 112 9.17 3.63 13.12
CA SER A 112 9.88 2.66 13.95
C SER A 112 10.05 1.33 13.19
N ARG A 113 11.19 0.65 13.41
CA ARG A 113 11.54 -0.58 12.70
C ARG A 113 11.51 -1.78 13.66
N PRO A 114 10.33 -2.40 13.90
CA PRO A 114 10.24 -3.59 14.74
C PRO A 114 11.05 -4.77 14.17
N GLY A 115 11.20 -4.85 12.83
CA GLY A 115 12.07 -5.81 12.15
C GLY A 115 13.14 -5.14 11.28
N PRO A 116 14.27 -5.83 11.01
CA PRO A 116 15.34 -5.30 10.16
C PRO A 116 14.90 -5.12 8.70
N ASP A 117 13.90 -5.87 8.25
CA ASP A 117 13.28 -5.80 6.93
C ASP A 117 11.93 -5.07 6.93
N THR A 118 11.54 -4.39 8.03
CA THR A 118 10.34 -3.52 8.03
C THR A 118 10.52 -2.42 6.99
N ARG A 119 9.68 -2.45 5.95
CA ARG A 119 9.77 -1.54 4.82
C ARG A 119 8.40 -0.93 4.52
N LEU A 120 8.29 0.37 4.80
CA LEU A 120 7.17 1.17 4.33
C LEU A 120 7.60 2.03 3.14
N LEU A 121 6.66 2.26 2.22
CA LEU A 121 6.75 3.35 1.24
C LEU A 121 5.69 4.39 1.58
N TYR A 122 5.94 5.64 1.18
CA TYR A 122 4.96 6.70 1.35
C TYR A 122 4.89 7.67 0.18
N VAL A 123 3.75 8.34 0.06
CA VAL A 123 3.57 9.54 -0.77
C VAL A 123 2.84 10.58 0.07
N HIS A 124 3.39 11.78 0.17
CA HIS A 124 2.74 12.91 0.81
C HIS A 124 2.10 13.83 -0.25
N ARG A 125 0.83 14.18 -0.07
CA ARG A 125 0.10 15.19 -0.83
C ARG A 125 -0.51 16.22 0.12
N GLN A 126 -0.41 17.48 -0.27
CA GLN A 126 -1.04 18.59 0.45
C GLN A 126 -2.07 19.29 -0.44
N LEU A 127 -3.24 19.60 0.13
CA LEU A 127 -4.29 20.39 -0.50
C LEU A 127 -4.79 21.45 0.49
N GLY A 128 -4.23 22.66 0.41
CA GLY A 128 -4.46 23.68 1.43
C GLY A 128 -3.94 23.22 2.80
N ASP A 129 -4.82 23.18 3.80
CA ASP A 129 -4.50 22.70 5.15
C ASP A 129 -4.65 21.17 5.31
N LEU A 130 -5.06 20.45 4.25
CA LEU A 130 -5.22 18.99 4.30
C LEU A 130 -3.91 18.31 3.89
N ASN A 131 -3.43 17.38 4.71
CA ASN A 131 -2.26 16.56 4.42
C ASN A 131 -2.67 15.09 4.32
N PHE A 132 -2.25 14.44 3.24
CA PHE A 132 -2.50 13.02 2.97
C PHE A 132 -1.16 12.31 2.85
N TYR A 133 -0.91 11.36 3.74
CA TYR A 133 0.19 10.42 3.61
C TYR A 133 -0.37 9.07 3.21
N TRP A 134 -0.18 8.68 1.95
CA TRP A 134 -0.37 7.29 1.57
C TRP A 134 0.80 6.49 2.12
N VAL A 135 0.53 5.48 2.95
CA VAL A 135 1.55 4.66 3.62
C VAL A 135 1.28 3.21 3.27
N ASN A 136 2.31 2.49 2.80
CA ASN A 136 2.16 1.11 2.33
C ASN A 136 3.19 0.18 2.94
N ASN A 137 2.71 -0.90 3.55
CA ASN A 137 3.51 -2.02 4.00
C ASN A 137 3.98 -2.85 2.79
N ARG A 138 5.30 -2.98 2.61
CA ARG A 138 5.89 -3.77 1.51
C ARG A 138 6.08 -5.24 1.83
N ASN A 139 5.82 -5.64 3.07
CA ASN A 139 6.00 -7.00 3.53
C ASN A 139 4.70 -7.80 3.39
N THR A 140 4.82 -9.12 3.36
CA THR A 140 3.69 -10.07 3.31
C THR A 140 3.28 -10.54 4.70
N ARG A 141 3.47 -9.68 5.71
CA ARG A 141 3.12 -9.91 7.13
C ARG A 141 2.59 -8.62 7.74
N VAL A 142 1.93 -8.76 8.87
CA VAL A 142 1.52 -7.64 9.71
C VAL A 142 2.75 -6.84 10.19
N GLU A 143 2.62 -5.52 10.24
CA GLU A 143 3.57 -4.60 10.85
C GLU A 143 2.85 -3.70 11.85
N ASP A 144 3.19 -3.84 13.13
CA ASP A 144 2.79 -2.92 14.20
C ASP A 144 3.96 -1.95 14.48
N LEU A 145 3.76 -0.67 14.19
CA LEU A 145 4.83 0.32 14.25
C LEU A 145 4.32 1.72 14.56
N GLU A 146 5.26 2.63 14.83
CA GLU A 146 4.97 4.05 14.98
C GLU A 146 5.37 4.76 13.68
N ALA A 147 4.39 5.39 13.02
CA ALA A 147 4.60 6.25 11.87
C ALA A 147 4.80 7.71 12.31
N ILE A 148 5.79 8.39 11.74
CA ILE A 148 6.28 9.69 12.22
C ILE A 148 6.22 10.68 11.06
N PHE A 149 5.44 11.75 11.21
CA PHE A 149 5.10 12.72 10.18
C PHE A 149 5.62 14.11 10.55
N ARG A 150 6.17 14.86 9.59
CA ARG A 150 6.67 16.23 9.82
C ARG A 150 5.56 17.28 9.70
N LEU A 151 4.63 17.22 10.63
CA LEU A 151 3.59 18.23 10.86
C LEU A 151 3.07 18.13 12.31
N ASP A 152 2.41 19.18 12.78
CA ASP A 152 1.72 19.23 14.08
C ASP A 152 0.41 20.02 13.99
N GLY A 153 -0.36 20.04 15.09
CA GLY A 153 -1.60 20.82 15.21
C GLY A 153 -2.82 20.22 14.52
N TYR A 154 -2.77 18.94 14.17
CA TYR A 154 -3.88 18.21 13.55
C TYR A 154 -4.21 16.91 14.30
N GLU A 155 -5.47 16.51 14.22
CA GLU A 155 -5.90 15.15 14.54
C GLU A 155 -5.45 14.20 13.44
N ALA A 156 -5.18 12.94 13.81
CA ALA A 156 -4.87 11.88 12.87
C ALA A 156 -6.11 11.03 12.58
N GLU A 157 -6.39 10.82 11.29
CA GLU A 157 -7.37 9.85 10.82
C GLU A 157 -6.68 8.81 9.92
N ILE A 158 -7.13 7.56 9.96
CA ILE A 158 -6.73 6.50 9.03
C ILE A 158 -7.90 6.26 8.09
N TRP A 159 -7.68 6.44 6.79
CA TRP A 159 -8.69 6.18 5.77
C TRP A 159 -8.33 4.92 5.02
N HIS A 160 -9.29 4.00 4.96
CA HIS A 160 -9.17 2.67 4.36
C HIS A 160 -9.73 2.71 2.93
N PRO A 161 -8.88 2.75 1.88
CA PRO A 161 -9.34 2.94 0.50
C PRO A 161 -10.21 1.80 -0.05
N GLU A 162 -10.12 0.60 0.53
CA GLU A 162 -10.88 -0.57 0.14
C GLU A 162 -12.34 -0.54 0.61
N THR A 163 -12.62 0.09 1.75
CA THR A 163 -13.98 0.20 2.33
C THR A 163 -14.54 1.62 2.24
N GLY A 164 -13.68 2.63 2.16
CA GLY A 164 -14.04 4.05 2.28
C GLY A 164 -14.27 4.50 3.73
N GLU A 165 -13.95 3.65 4.71
CA GLU A 165 -14.10 3.96 6.13
C GLU A 165 -13.02 4.94 6.61
N ILE A 166 -13.41 5.76 7.59
CA ILE A 166 -12.55 6.73 8.25
C ILE A 166 -12.49 6.36 9.72
N GLU A 167 -11.31 6.00 10.19
CA GLU A 167 -11.01 5.65 11.56
C GLU A 167 -10.27 6.81 12.25
N GLN A 168 -10.66 7.14 13.47
CA GLN A 168 -9.89 8.08 14.30
C GLN A 168 -8.66 7.36 14.85
N ALA A 169 -7.49 7.99 14.81
CA ALA A 169 -6.25 7.38 15.27
C ALA A 169 -5.73 8.02 16.57
N SER A 170 -5.08 7.19 17.39
CA SER A 170 -4.21 7.68 18.45
C SER A 170 -3.08 8.51 17.84
N PHE A 171 -2.63 9.54 18.54
CA PHE A 171 -1.45 10.30 18.13
C PHE A 171 -0.75 10.96 19.31
N THR A 172 0.52 11.30 19.13
CA THR A 172 1.25 12.27 19.95
C THR A 172 1.93 13.28 19.05
N THR A 173 1.97 14.54 19.46
CA THR A 173 2.59 15.61 18.67
C THR A 173 3.51 16.48 19.53
N GLU A 174 4.71 16.72 19.01
CA GLU A 174 5.75 17.50 19.66
C GLU A 174 6.73 18.06 18.62
N ASN A 175 7.10 19.33 18.73
CA ASN A 175 8.13 19.98 17.92
C ASN A 175 7.95 19.84 16.40
N GLY A 176 6.75 20.08 15.86
CA GLY A 176 6.48 19.98 14.42
C GLY A 176 6.40 18.54 13.89
N ILE A 177 6.30 17.54 14.78
CA ILE A 177 6.24 16.13 14.44
C ILE A 177 5.02 15.48 15.09
N THR A 178 4.30 14.66 14.33
CA THR A 178 3.20 13.82 14.82
C THR A 178 3.54 12.36 14.67
N ARG A 179 3.28 11.57 15.71
CA ARG A 179 3.47 10.12 15.77
C ARG A 179 2.11 9.45 15.83
N VAL A 180 1.90 8.46 14.98
CA VAL A 180 0.66 7.69 14.89
C VAL A 180 1.04 6.20 14.94
N PRO A 181 0.59 5.42 15.94
CA PRO A 181 0.73 3.98 15.88
C PRO A 181 -0.14 3.43 14.74
N LEU A 182 0.45 2.60 13.89
CA LEU A 182 -0.23 1.94 12.78
C LEU A 182 -0.15 0.43 12.96
N HIS A 183 -1.28 -0.23 12.75
CA HIS A 183 -1.39 -1.65 12.48
C HIS A 183 -1.60 -1.82 10.97
N LEU A 184 -0.62 -2.37 10.26
CA LEU A 184 -0.72 -2.56 8.81
C LEU A 184 -0.69 -4.05 8.48
N GLU A 185 -1.70 -4.49 7.75
CA GLU A 185 -1.81 -5.87 7.29
C GLU A 185 -0.76 -6.20 6.22
N ALA A 186 -0.67 -7.47 5.85
CA ALA A 186 0.22 -7.91 4.77
C ALA A 186 -0.07 -7.14 3.45
N SER A 187 0.95 -6.48 2.90
CA SER A 187 0.88 -5.69 1.66
C SER A 187 -0.12 -4.53 1.69
N ASP A 188 -0.51 -4.10 2.90
CA ASP A 188 -1.57 -3.13 3.11
C ASP A 188 -1.17 -1.70 2.74
N ALA A 189 -2.16 -0.86 2.43
CA ALA A 189 -1.96 0.55 2.15
C ALA A 189 -3.12 1.40 2.67
N VAL A 190 -2.81 2.37 3.51
CA VAL A 190 -3.78 3.30 4.11
C VAL A 190 -3.41 4.74 3.78
N PHE A 191 -4.37 5.65 3.96
CA PHE A 191 -4.07 7.07 4.02
C PHE A 191 -4.09 7.53 5.48
N VAL A 192 -2.99 8.10 5.96
CA VAL A 192 -2.97 8.86 7.22
C VAL A 192 -3.26 10.31 6.86
N VAL A 193 -4.40 10.81 7.33
CA VAL A 193 -4.97 12.10 6.92
C VAL A 193 -5.00 13.06 8.10
N PHE A 194 -4.53 14.27 7.86
CA PHE A 194 -4.51 15.36 8.82
C PHE A 194 -5.31 16.53 8.23
N ARG A 195 -6.60 16.62 8.61
CA ARG A 195 -7.54 17.64 8.09
C ARG A 195 -8.19 18.50 9.18
N ASN A 196 -8.31 17.98 10.40
CA ASN A 196 -8.95 18.67 11.51
C ASN A 196 -7.88 19.26 12.42
N LYS A 197 -7.94 20.56 12.70
CA LYS A 197 -7.00 21.22 13.61
C LYS A 197 -7.32 20.87 15.06
N THR A 198 -6.29 20.67 15.88
CA THR A 198 -6.42 20.42 17.31
C THR A 198 -5.33 21.13 18.11
N LYS A 199 -5.62 21.37 19.40
CA LYS A 199 -4.64 21.84 20.38
C LYS A 199 -4.16 20.71 21.30
N GLU A 200 -4.75 19.52 21.18
CA GLU A 200 -4.33 18.34 21.93
C GLU A 200 -2.93 17.94 21.47
N THR A 201 -2.03 17.72 22.42
CA THR A 201 -0.67 17.22 22.14
C THR A 201 -0.63 15.69 22.08
N ALA A 202 -1.70 15.02 22.51
CA ALA A 202 -1.85 13.58 22.44
C ALA A 202 -3.32 13.17 22.52
N ARG A 203 -3.66 12.08 21.84
CA ARG A 203 -4.91 11.34 21.99
C ARG A 203 -4.60 9.85 22.03
N ASN A 204 -5.17 9.14 22.99
CA ASN A 204 -5.07 7.69 23.08
C ASN A 204 -6.46 7.09 22.91
N ILE A 205 -6.67 6.39 21.80
CA ILE A 205 -7.86 5.62 21.49
C ILE A 205 -7.58 4.17 21.86
N THR A 206 -8.45 3.61 22.70
CA THR A 206 -8.39 2.19 23.03
C THR A 206 -8.86 1.39 21.82
N LEU A 207 -8.00 0.50 21.33
CA LEU A 207 -8.39 -0.42 20.25
C LEU A 207 -9.47 -1.38 20.76
N PRO A 208 -10.48 -1.70 19.92
CA PRO A 208 -11.49 -2.69 20.26
C PRO A 208 -10.86 -4.05 20.57
N GLN A 209 -11.48 -4.82 21.47
CA GLN A 209 -11.06 -6.19 21.75
C GLN A 209 -11.82 -7.19 20.88
N GLU A 210 -11.08 -8.09 20.23
CA GLU A 210 -11.66 -9.19 19.47
C GLU A 210 -11.82 -10.44 20.34
N GLN A 211 -12.99 -11.09 20.25
CA GLN A 211 -13.26 -12.39 20.83
C GLN A 211 -13.83 -13.34 19.78
N THR A 212 -13.26 -14.54 19.64
CA THR A 212 -13.89 -15.58 18.81
C THR A 212 -15.17 -16.08 19.49
N LEU A 213 -16.29 -15.92 18.81
CA LEU A 213 -17.62 -16.34 19.28
C LEU A 213 -17.98 -17.75 18.81
N LEU A 214 -17.56 -18.11 17.58
CA LEU A 214 -17.76 -19.43 16.99
C LEU A 214 -16.68 -19.73 15.96
N THR A 215 -16.19 -20.97 15.92
CA THR A 215 -15.40 -21.50 14.79
C THR A 215 -16.30 -22.45 13.99
N LEU A 216 -16.40 -22.26 12.67
CA LEU A 216 -17.32 -23.01 11.81
C LEU A 216 -16.67 -24.31 11.34
N GLU A 217 -16.74 -25.32 12.21
CA GLU A 217 -16.24 -26.67 11.95
C GLU A 217 -17.30 -27.56 11.28
N GLY A 218 -16.86 -28.74 10.81
CA GLY A 218 -17.73 -29.74 10.20
C GLY A 218 -18.14 -29.41 8.75
N PRO A 219 -19.12 -30.15 8.21
CA PRO A 219 -19.33 -30.22 6.77
C PRO A 219 -19.78 -28.90 6.16
N TRP A 220 -19.26 -28.65 4.96
CA TRP A 220 -19.68 -27.58 4.05
C TRP A 220 -20.22 -28.20 2.77
N THR A 221 -21.36 -27.72 2.30
CA THR A 221 -21.84 -28.00 0.94
C THR A 221 -21.18 -27.03 -0.01
N VAL A 222 -20.62 -27.53 -1.12
CA VAL A 222 -19.96 -26.69 -2.13
C VAL A 222 -20.55 -26.95 -3.50
N ASP A 223 -21.19 -25.95 -4.07
CA ASP A 223 -21.71 -25.96 -5.43
C ASP A 223 -20.71 -25.29 -6.39
N PHE A 224 -20.34 -25.97 -7.46
CA PHE A 224 -19.39 -25.43 -8.44
C PHE A 224 -20.11 -24.80 -9.62
N GLN A 225 -19.55 -23.71 -10.14
CA GLN A 225 -20.00 -23.08 -11.38
C GLN A 225 -20.11 -24.11 -12.51
N GLU A 226 -21.28 -24.14 -13.16
CA GLU A 226 -21.56 -25.03 -14.28
C GLU A 226 -20.58 -24.88 -15.44
N ASN A 227 -20.45 -25.94 -16.24
CA ASN A 227 -19.60 -25.98 -17.45
C ASN A 227 -18.10 -25.77 -17.17
N ARG A 228 -17.61 -26.22 -16.01
CA ARG A 228 -16.20 -26.14 -15.59
C ARG A 228 -15.56 -27.49 -15.25
N MET A 229 -16.18 -28.59 -15.70
CA MET A 229 -15.80 -30.00 -15.44
C MET A 229 -15.84 -30.48 -13.99
N ALA A 230 -15.93 -29.59 -13.00
CA ALA A 230 -16.24 -30.00 -11.64
C ALA A 230 -17.64 -30.64 -11.56
N PRO A 231 -17.86 -31.56 -10.60
CA PRO A 231 -19.21 -32.01 -10.25
C PRO A 231 -20.06 -30.80 -9.83
N ALA A 232 -21.39 -30.92 -9.98
CA ALA A 232 -22.29 -29.83 -9.58
C ALA A 232 -22.15 -29.47 -8.10
N GLN A 233 -21.99 -30.47 -7.24
CA GLN A 233 -21.89 -30.29 -5.80
C GLN A 233 -20.97 -31.33 -5.15
N ILE A 234 -20.28 -30.95 -4.08
CA ILE A 234 -19.59 -31.86 -3.15
C ILE A 234 -19.91 -31.50 -1.69
N SER A 235 -19.62 -32.43 -0.78
CA SER A 235 -19.55 -32.15 0.66
C SER A 235 -18.09 -32.18 1.12
N LEU A 236 -17.68 -31.18 1.89
CA LEU A 236 -16.35 -31.09 2.50
C LEU A 236 -16.47 -31.14 4.02
N GLU A 237 -16.12 -32.29 4.63
CA GLU A 237 -16.07 -32.44 6.10
C GLU A 237 -15.09 -31.47 6.76
N THR A 238 -13.98 -31.22 6.08
CA THR A 238 -12.96 -30.24 6.47
C THR A 238 -12.62 -29.36 5.28
N LEU A 239 -12.52 -28.05 5.52
CA LEU A 239 -12.07 -27.10 4.51
C LEU A 239 -10.68 -27.50 4.00
N THR A 240 -10.62 -27.86 2.72
CA THR A 240 -9.43 -28.36 2.03
C THR A 240 -9.26 -27.57 0.73
N ALA A 241 -8.02 -27.27 0.36
CA ALA A 241 -7.75 -26.59 -0.90
C ALA A 241 -8.18 -27.48 -2.09
N TRP A 242 -8.92 -26.91 -3.06
CA TRP A 242 -9.51 -27.70 -4.15
C TRP A 242 -8.48 -28.49 -4.95
N ASN A 243 -7.29 -27.92 -5.17
CA ASN A 243 -6.18 -28.56 -5.89
C ASN A 243 -5.55 -29.76 -5.17
N GLU A 244 -5.98 -30.05 -3.94
CA GLU A 244 -5.55 -31.22 -3.15
C GLU A 244 -6.62 -32.31 -3.11
N ILE A 245 -7.82 -32.04 -3.66
CA ILE A 245 -8.90 -33.01 -3.79
C ILE A 245 -8.59 -33.96 -4.97
N GLU A 246 -8.87 -35.25 -4.80
CA GLU A 246 -8.51 -36.28 -5.80
C GLU A 246 -9.32 -36.19 -7.09
N ASP A 247 -10.58 -35.73 -7.03
CA ASP A 247 -11.43 -35.55 -8.21
C ASP A 247 -10.81 -34.52 -9.16
N ASP A 248 -10.47 -34.93 -10.39
CA ASP A 248 -9.79 -34.06 -11.36
C ASP A 248 -10.63 -32.83 -11.77
N GLY A 249 -11.96 -32.94 -11.74
CA GLY A 249 -12.87 -31.83 -11.99
C GLY A 249 -12.71 -30.72 -10.95
N VAL A 250 -12.60 -31.11 -9.67
CA VAL A 250 -12.37 -30.20 -8.53
C VAL A 250 -10.90 -29.74 -8.46
N LYS A 251 -9.95 -30.67 -8.61
CA LYS A 251 -8.51 -30.42 -8.55
C LYS A 251 -8.04 -29.34 -9.51
N TYR A 252 -8.54 -29.42 -10.73
CA TYR A 252 -8.23 -28.47 -11.80
C TYR A 252 -9.33 -27.42 -11.99
N PHE A 253 -10.23 -27.26 -11.02
CA PHE A 253 -11.31 -26.28 -11.13
C PHE A 253 -10.75 -24.85 -11.20
N SER A 254 -11.31 -24.07 -12.13
CA SER A 254 -11.22 -22.62 -12.11
C SER A 254 -12.59 -22.01 -12.37
N GLY A 255 -12.98 -21.06 -11.54
CA GLY A 255 -14.31 -20.45 -11.54
C GLY A 255 -14.74 -20.09 -10.12
N THR A 256 -16.05 -20.09 -9.89
CA THR A 256 -16.65 -19.82 -8.58
C THR A 256 -17.17 -21.12 -7.94
N GLY A 257 -16.75 -21.39 -6.70
CA GLY A 257 -17.34 -22.42 -5.84
C GLY A 257 -18.09 -21.76 -4.68
N THR A 258 -19.34 -22.15 -4.49
CA THR A 258 -20.28 -21.56 -3.53
C THR A 258 -20.39 -22.46 -2.32
N TYR A 259 -19.88 -22.01 -1.18
CA TYR A 259 -19.93 -22.73 0.09
C TYR A 259 -21.18 -22.33 0.86
N THR A 260 -21.99 -23.31 1.26
CA THR A 260 -23.22 -23.09 2.03
C THR A 260 -23.14 -23.78 3.38
N LYS A 261 -23.52 -23.06 4.44
CA LYS A 261 -23.63 -23.59 5.80
C LYS A 261 -24.64 -22.81 6.63
N THR A 262 -25.31 -23.51 7.53
CA THR A 262 -26.19 -22.90 8.53
C THR A 262 -25.46 -22.81 9.87
N ILE A 263 -25.62 -21.68 10.57
CA ILE A 263 -25.13 -21.48 11.93
C ILE A 263 -26.26 -21.03 12.85
N ASP A 264 -26.13 -21.32 14.15
CA ASP A 264 -27.03 -20.80 15.18
C ASP A 264 -26.29 -19.71 15.97
N ALA A 265 -26.81 -18.48 15.91
CA ALA A 265 -26.23 -17.31 16.55
C ALA A 265 -26.88 -17.05 17.91
N SER A 266 -26.06 -17.08 18.96
CA SER A 266 -26.52 -16.77 20.32
C SER A 266 -26.93 -15.31 20.46
N ALA A 267 -28.01 -15.04 21.22
CA ALA A 267 -28.42 -13.69 21.61
C ALA A 267 -27.26 -12.88 22.24
N ALA A 268 -26.33 -13.57 22.92
CA ALA A 268 -25.17 -12.95 23.56
C ALA A 268 -24.18 -12.31 22.56
N TRP A 269 -24.28 -12.61 21.27
CA TRP A 269 -23.44 -11.99 20.25
C TRP A 269 -23.85 -10.55 19.93
N PHE A 270 -25.10 -10.17 20.23
CA PHE A 270 -25.70 -8.89 19.82
C PHE A 270 -25.80 -7.90 20.98
N MET A 271 -24.73 -7.77 21.78
CA MET A 271 -24.66 -6.80 22.87
C MET A 271 -24.61 -5.35 22.33
N GLU A 272 -25.14 -4.40 23.10
CA GLU A 272 -25.12 -2.99 22.71
C GLU A 272 -23.68 -2.49 22.53
N GLY A 273 -23.39 -1.89 21.37
CA GLY A 273 -22.06 -1.41 21.00
C GLY A 273 -21.11 -2.49 20.45
N ALA A 274 -21.49 -3.76 20.46
CA ALA A 274 -20.70 -4.83 19.87
C ALA A 274 -20.89 -4.90 18.35
N GLU A 275 -19.80 -5.21 17.64
CA GLU A 275 -19.89 -5.63 16.24
C GLU A 275 -19.61 -7.13 16.12
N VAL A 276 -20.25 -7.76 15.13
CA VAL A 276 -20.04 -9.15 14.77
C VAL A 276 -19.48 -9.21 13.36
N TRP A 277 -18.36 -9.91 13.22
CA TRP A 277 -17.61 -10.06 11.97
C TRP A 277 -17.49 -11.53 11.60
N LEU A 278 -17.56 -11.83 10.30
CA LEU A 278 -17.22 -13.13 9.76
C LEU A 278 -15.79 -13.06 9.21
N ASP A 279 -14.89 -13.82 9.82
CA ASP A 279 -13.50 -13.98 9.41
C ASP A 279 -13.37 -15.30 8.64
N LEU A 280 -13.07 -15.20 7.34
CA LEU A 280 -12.95 -16.36 6.46
C LEU A 280 -11.58 -17.07 6.57
N GLY A 281 -10.65 -16.49 7.33
CA GLY A 281 -9.28 -17.00 7.44
C GLY A 281 -8.57 -16.95 6.08
N ASN A 282 -8.03 -18.09 5.64
CA ASN A 282 -7.31 -18.17 4.39
C ASN A 282 -8.26 -18.41 3.20
N VAL A 283 -8.35 -17.44 2.31
CA VAL A 283 -9.11 -17.52 1.05
C VAL A 283 -8.17 -17.49 -0.14
N LYS A 284 -8.48 -18.29 -1.17
CA LYS A 284 -7.79 -18.32 -2.45
C LYS A 284 -8.80 -18.21 -3.61
N ASN A 285 -9.08 -17.01 -4.14
CA ASN A 285 -8.36 -15.73 -3.92
C ASN A 285 -9.22 -14.56 -3.46
N LEU A 286 -10.52 -14.58 -3.73
CA LEU A 286 -11.49 -13.61 -3.23
C LEU A 286 -12.79 -14.30 -2.87
N ALA A 287 -13.59 -13.68 -2.02
CA ALA A 287 -14.88 -14.18 -1.60
C ALA A 287 -15.97 -13.11 -1.68
N GLU A 288 -17.11 -13.45 -2.26
CA GLU A 288 -18.36 -12.72 -2.02
C GLU A 288 -19.08 -13.39 -0.85
N VAL A 289 -19.53 -12.60 0.13
CA VAL A 289 -20.22 -13.12 1.32
C VAL A 289 -21.67 -12.69 1.32
N ILE A 290 -22.56 -13.66 1.52
CA ILE A 290 -24.00 -13.48 1.60
C ILE A 290 -24.47 -14.14 2.91
N VAL A 291 -25.28 -13.40 3.68
CA VAL A 291 -25.86 -13.88 4.94
C VAL A 291 -27.35 -13.63 4.89
N ASN A 292 -28.17 -14.68 5.07
CA ASN A 292 -29.63 -14.59 4.99
C ASN A 292 -30.12 -13.83 3.74
N ASP A 293 -29.64 -14.23 2.56
CA ASP A 293 -29.92 -13.62 1.24
C ASP A 293 -29.43 -12.16 1.06
N GLN A 294 -28.73 -11.59 2.05
CA GLN A 294 -28.14 -10.25 1.96
C GLN A 294 -26.66 -10.33 1.57
N ALA A 295 -26.32 -9.81 0.38
CA ALA A 295 -24.94 -9.66 -0.06
C ALA A 295 -24.22 -8.56 0.72
N LEU A 296 -23.03 -8.86 1.24
CA LEU A 296 -22.22 -7.97 2.08
C LEU A 296 -20.95 -7.47 1.39
N GLY A 297 -20.82 -7.72 0.09
CA GLY A 297 -19.71 -7.29 -0.73
C GLY A 297 -18.65 -8.38 -0.94
N ILE A 298 -17.52 -7.95 -1.50
CA ILE A 298 -16.44 -8.84 -1.95
C ILE A 298 -15.16 -8.52 -1.16
N VAL A 299 -14.64 -9.52 -0.46
CA VAL A 299 -13.34 -9.47 0.21
C VAL A 299 -12.27 -10.06 -0.71
N TRP A 300 -11.29 -9.25 -1.11
CA TRP A 300 -10.32 -9.58 -2.15
C TRP A 300 -8.85 -9.47 -1.70
N LYS A 301 -8.61 -8.97 -0.49
CA LYS A 301 -7.30 -8.96 0.18
C LYS A 301 -7.46 -9.44 1.62
N THR A 302 -6.34 -9.84 2.23
CA THR A 302 -6.28 -10.09 3.67
C THR A 302 -6.41 -8.77 4.44
N PRO A 303 -7.06 -8.80 5.62
CA PRO A 303 -7.79 -9.93 6.19
C PRO A 303 -9.13 -10.14 5.46
N PHE A 304 -9.50 -11.40 5.21
CA PHE A 304 -10.76 -11.73 4.51
C PHE A 304 -11.93 -11.70 5.49
N ARG A 305 -12.33 -10.49 5.90
CA ARG A 305 -13.34 -10.25 6.93
C ARG A 305 -14.45 -9.35 6.42
N VAL A 306 -15.67 -9.59 6.90
CA VAL A 306 -16.83 -8.75 6.59
C VAL A 306 -17.69 -8.54 7.84
N ASN A 307 -18.19 -7.32 8.02
CA ASN A 307 -19.09 -6.99 9.11
C ASN A 307 -20.46 -7.60 8.83
N VAL A 308 -20.91 -8.51 9.70
CA VAL A 308 -22.18 -9.23 9.57
C VAL A 308 -23.22 -8.78 10.59
N SER A 309 -22.93 -7.75 11.39
CA SER A 309 -23.76 -7.29 12.52
C SER A 309 -25.20 -6.99 12.12
N LYS A 310 -25.41 -6.48 10.90
CA LYS A 310 -26.75 -6.10 10.39
C LYS A 310 -27.47 -7.22 9.65
N ALA A 311 -26.78 -8.31 9.31
CA ALA A 311 -27.31 -9.40 8.50
C ALA A 311 -27.56 -10.68 9.32
N LEU A 312 -26.77 -10.92 10.37
CA LEU A 312 -27.04 -11.98 11.34
C LEU A 312 -28.21 -11.59 12.26
N LYS A 313 -28.97 -12.60 12.66
CA LYS A 313 -30.05 -12.53 13.67
C LYS A 313 -29.86 -13.63 14.71
N GLU A 314 -30.48 -13.50 15.87
CA GLU A 314 -30.53 -14.59 16.86
C GLU A 314 -31.14 -15.86 16.24
N GLY A 315 -30.56 -17.02 16.58
CA GLY A 315 -30.98 -18.33 16.09
C GLY A 315 -30.38 -18.67 14.74
N GLU A 316 -31.15 -19.34 13.89
CA GLU A 316 -30.67 -19.90 12.63
C GLU A 316 -30.35 -18.83 11.56
N ASN A 317 -29.16 -18.93 10.97
CA ASN A 317 -28.69 -18.09 9.86
C ASN A 317 -28.07 -18.94 8.77
N THR A 318 -28.34 -18.60 7.51
CA THR A 318 -27.69 -19.22 6.36
C THR A 318 -26.54 -18.35 5.87
N LEU A 319 -25.37 -18.97 5.70
CA LEU A 319 -24.17 -18.38 5.13
C LEU A 319 -23.95 -18.96 3.74
N GLU A 320 -23.73 -18.08 2.77
CA GLU A 320 -23.28 -18.42 1.43
C GLU A 320 -22.00 -17.63 1.13
N ILE A 321 -20.91 -18.36 0.84
CA ILE A 321 -19.58 -17.80 0.60
C ILE A 321 -19.12 -18.24 -0.79
N LYS A 322 -19.12 -17.33 -1.75
CA LYS A 322 -18.70 -17.61 -3.12
C LYS A 322 -17.22 -17.32 -3.29
N ILE A 323 -16.42 -18.36 -3.45
CA ILE A 323 -14.98 -18.24 -3.67
C ILE A 323 -14.68 -18.28 -5.16
N THR A 324 -13.95 -17.29 -5.66
CA THR A 324 -13.45 -17.28 -7.04
C THR A 324 -11.93 -17.36 -7.06
N ASN A 325 -11.39 -18.29 -7.85
CA ASN A 325 -9.94 -18.49 -8.01
C ASN A 325 -9.42 -18.00 -9.38
N LEU A 326 -8.15 -18.27 -9.66
CA LEU A 326 -7.51 -17.95 -10.94
C LEU A 326 -7.71 -19.09 -11.95
N TRP A 327 -7.62 -18.76 -13.23
CA TRP A 327 -7.66 -19.70 -14.35
C TRP A 327 -6.50 -20.71 -14.42
N VAL A 328 -5.46 -20.53 -13.59
CA VAL A 328 -4.22 -21.31 -13.64
C VAL A 328 -4.50 -22.82 -13.57
N ASN A 329 -5.32 -23.26 -12.62
CA ASN A 329 -5.54 -24.69 -12.40
C ASN A 329 -6.28 -25.34 -13.57
N ARG A 330 -7.30 -24.66 -14.14
CA ARG A 330 -8.00 -25.17 -15.32
C ARG A 330 -7.11 -25.18 -16.56
N LEU A 331 -6.27 -24.15 -16.74
CA LEU A 331 -5.29 -24.13 -17.83
C LEU A 331 -4.28 -25.28 -17.73
N VAL A 332 -3.85 -25.67 -16.52
CA VAL A 332 -3.01 -26.86 -16.28
C VAL A 332 -3.79 -28.15 -16.53
N GLY A 333 -5.03 -28.20 -16.06
CA GLY A 333 -5.93 -29.34 -16.25
C GLY A 333 -6.21 -29.64 -17.73
N ASP A 334 -6.35 -28.60 -18.56
CA ASP A 334 -6.58 -28.74 -20.00
C ASP A 334 -5.33 -29.21 -20.78
N GLN A 335 -4.20 -29.38 -20.10
CA GLN A 335 -2.99 -30.00 -20.66
C GLN A 335 -2.79 -31.44 -20.19
N GLN A 336 -3.65 -31.97 -19.31
CA GLN A 336 -3.49 -33.34 -18.83
C GLN A 336 -3.67 -34.35 -19.99
N PRO A 337 -2.93 -35.47 -19.98
CA PRO A 337 -3.09 -36.52 -20.97
C PRO A 337 -4.54 -37.03 -21.00
N GLY A 338 -5.11 -37.19 -22.19
CA GLY A 338 -6.48 -37.67 -22.38
C GLY A 338 -7.58 -36.59 -22.39
N VAL A 339 -7.23 -35.32 -22.15
CA VAL A 339 -8.18 -34.21 -22.31
C VAL A 339 -8.23 -33.78 -23.78
N GLU A 340 -9.31 -34.16 -24.47
CA GLU A 340 -9.56 -33.79 -25.88
C GLU A 340 -10.37 -32.49 -25.99
N GLU A 341 -11.39 -32.33 -25.15
CA GLU A 341 -12.23 -31.14 -25.08
C GLU A 341 -11.76 -30.22 -23.94
N LYS A 342 -11.25 -29.05 -24.30
CA LYS A 342 -10.74 -28.07 -23.34
C LYS A 342 -11.84 -27.12 -22.90
N VAL A 343 -11.83 -26.75 -21.61
CA VAL A 343 -12.72 -25.71 -21.06
C VAL A 343 -12.22 -24.33 -21.46
N THR A 344 -10.90 -24.17 -21.55
CA THR A 344 -10.25 -22.89 -21.81
C THR A 344 -9.74 -22.79 -23.25
N TYR A 345 -9.65 -21.55 -23.73
CA TYR A 345 -9.00 -21.23 -24.98
C TYR A 345 -8.01 -20.08 -24.76
N THR A 346 -6.75 -20.28 -25.15
CA THR A 346 -5.70 -19.24 -25.16
C THR A 346 -4.96 -19.30 -26.50
N THR A 347 -4.46 -18.15 -26.97
CA THR A 347 -3.75 -18.06 -28.25
C THR A 347 -2.38 -18.77 -28.25
N MET A 348 -1.80 -18.96 -27.08
CA MET A 348 -0.56 -19.73 -26.88
C MET A 348 -0.61 -20.54 -25.58
N PRO A 349 0.12 -21.66 -25.49
CA PRO A 349 0.17 -22.48 -24.29
C PRO A 349 1.09 -21.86 -23.23
N PHE A 350 0.50 -21.27 -22.19
CA PHE A 350 1.23 -20.67 -21.06
C PHE A 350 1.63 -21.67 -19.97
N TYR A 351 0.89 -22.78 -19.87
CA TYR A 351 1.06 -23.80 -18.84
C TYR A 351 1.26 -25.19 -19.47
N ARG A 352 1.91 -26.08 -18.71
CA ARG A 352 2.14 -27.49 -19.07
C ARG A 352 1.42 -28.39 -18.08
N ALA A 353 1.23 -29.66 -18.43
CA ALA A 353 0.61 -30.65 -17.56
C ALA A 353 1.28 -30.77 -16.17
N ASN A 354 2.59 -30.51 -16.10
CA ASN A 354 3.38 -30.56 -14.87
C ASN A 354 3.60 -29.19 -14.20
N SER A 355 2.95 -28.13 -14.69
CA SER A 355 3.03 -26.83 -14.03
C SER A 355 2.39 -26.91 -12.63
N PRO A 356 2.97 -26.25 -11.62
CA PRO A 356 2.45 -26.32 -10.26
C PRO A 356 1.06 -25.69 -10.16
N LEU A 357 0.13 -26.40 -9.52
CA LEU A 357 -1.19 -25.88 -9.20
C LEU A 357 -1.10 -24.79 -8.13
N LYS A 358 -2.14 -23.96 -8.08
CA LYS A 358 -2.32 -22.93 -7.06
C LYS A 358 -3.33 -23.40 -6.01
N PRO A 359 -3.03 -23.23 -4.72
CA PRO A 359 -4.03 -23.28 -3.65
C PRO A 359 -5.29 -22.51 -4.07
N SER A 360 -6.47 -23.12 -3.93
CA SER A 360 -7.76 -22.56 -4.35
C SER A 360 -8.87 -22.95 -3.39
N GLY A 361 -9.87 -22.08 -3.21
CA GLY A 361 -11.04 -22.33 -2.37
C GLY A 361 -11.01 -21.60 -1.02
N LEU A 362 -11.93 -21.98 -0.15
CA LEU A 362 -12.01 -21.55 1.25
C LEU A 362 -11.20 -22.53 2.10
N LEU A 363 -10.08 -22.07 2.66
CA LEU A 363 -9.16 -22.91 3.45
C LEU A 363 -9.37 -22.69 4.96
N GLY A 364 -9.98 -21.56 5.34
CA GLY A 364 -10.31 -21.28 6.74
C GLY A 364 -9.09 -21.00 7.63
N PRO A 365 -9.24 -21.15 8.96
CA PRO A 365 -10.50 -21.44 9.64
C PRO A 365 -11.51 -20.30 9.47
N VAL A 366 -12.79 -20.64 9.34
CA VAL A 366 -13.87 -19.64 9.29
C VAL A 366 -14.38 -19.42 10.71
N ARG A 367 -14.49 -18.16 11.14
CA ARG A 367 -14.85 -17.77 12.50
C ARG A 367 -15.86 -16.64 12.51
N VAL A 368 -16.75 -16.66 13.49
CA VAL A 368 -17.51 -15.48 13.91
C VAL A 368 -16.73 -14.83 15.05
N VAL A 369 -16.45 -13.53 14.91
CA VAL A 369 -15.66 -12.73 15.85
C VAL A 369 -16.53 -11.58 16.35
N GLY A 370 -16.60 -11.41 17.67
CA GLY A 370 -17.18 -10.25 18.31
C GLY A 370 -16.11 -9.20 18.55
N ILE A 371 -16.46 -7.94 18.35
CA ILE A 371 -15.60 -6.78 18.59
C ILE A 371 -16.29 -5.89 19.62
N HIS A 372 -15.58 -5.55 20.71
CA HIS A 372 -16.10 -4.81 21.87
C HIS A 372 -15.23 -3.62 22.27
#